data_AF-A0A0Q4ZRE9-F1
#
_entry.id   AF-A0A0Q4ZRE9-F1
#
_cell.length_a   1.000
_cell.length_b   1.000
_cell.length_c   1.000
_cell.angle_alpha   90.00
_cell.angle_beta   90.00
_cell.angle_gamma   90.00
#
_symmetry.space_group_name_H-M   'P 1'
#
loop_
_entity.id
_entity.type
_entity.pdbx_description
1 polymer ?
#
loop_
_entity_poly.entity_id
_entity_poly.type
_entity_poly.pdbx_seq_one_letter_code
_entity_poly.pdbx_strand_id
1 'polypeptide(L)'
;MTRPWHLGFGLILTALAGYVDALGFIRLGGLYTSFMSGNTTQFAVSLGHGDPHHAILPALLIVAFLLGGICGGGLSALTPARWVTPVILGFETAIVGAAFETATAAPDSGIASLMLALAMGAQNAVLSHVQGFRAGTTFVTGALFGFGQKLALALARRGARTAWIGDGVVWFSLLVGSVAGTVAYGKLALYALAIPAGIAGLLALLATVLTARAAPAKAAAGK
;
A
#
# COMPACT_ATOMS: atom_id res chain seq x y z
N MET A 1 13.53 -13.86 -11.16
CA MET A 1 14.60 -13.45 -10.22
C MET A 1 14.11 -12.23 -9.45
N THR A 2 13.79 -12.39 -8.17
CA THR A 2 13.41 -11.28 -7.30
C THR A 2 14.65 -10.42 -7.04
N ARG A 3 14.68 -9.16 -7.51
CA ARG A 3 15.79 -8.28 -7.17
C ARG A 3 15.68 -7.91 -5.68
N PRO A 4 16.75 -7.97 -4.88
CA PRO A 4 16.70 -7.81 -3.42
C PRO A 4 16.11 -6.47 -2.97
N TRP A 5 16.21 -5.43 -3.80
CA TRP A 5 15.63 -4.11 -3.49
C TRP A 5 14.10 -4.08 -3.54
N HIS A 6 13.42 -4.98 -4.28
CA HIS A 6 11.95 -5.02 -4.29
C HIS A 6 11.37 -5.40 -2.91
N LEU A 7 12.09 -6.21 -2.14
CA LEU A 7 11.67 -6.56 -0.77
C LEU A 7 11.73 -5.33 0.13
N GLY A 8 12.83 -4.56 0.07
CA GLY A 8 12.96 -3.31 0.81
C GLY A 8 11.89 -2.29 0.43
N PHE A 9 11.61 -2.15 -0.87
CA PHE A 9 10.54 -1.29 -1.36
C PHE A 9 9.18 -1.74 -0.81
N GLY A 10 8.92 -3.04 -0.83
CA GLY A 10 7.68 -3.59 -0.31
C GLY A 10 7.46 -3.30 1.17
N LEU A 11 8.49 -3.42 2.00
CA LEU A 11 8.41 -3.09 3.43
C LEU A 11 8.15 -1.60 3.65
N ILE A 12 8.80 -0.73 2.89
CA ILE A 12 8.58 0.73 2.97
C ILE A 12 7.15 1.07 2.53
N LEU A 13 6.68 0.49 1.42
CA LEU A 13 5.31 0.68 0.92
C LEU A 13 4.26 0.14 1.90
N THR A 14 4.51 -0.99 2.56
CA THR A 14 3.63 -1.49 3.63
C THR A 14 3.63 -0.54 4.83
N ALA A 15 4.77 0.04 5.21
CA ALA A 15 4.80 1.08 6.25
C ALA A 15 4.07 2.35 5.82
N LEU A 16 4.20 2.78 4.56
CA LEU A 16 3.43 3.91 4.02
C LEU A 16 1.93 3.64 4.04
N ALA A 17 1.48 2.44 3.66
CA ALA A 17 0.07 2.07 3.75
C ALA A 17 -0.46 2.18 5.19
N GLY A 18 0.30 1.69 6.18
CA GLY A 18 -0.06 1.83 7.60
C GLY A 18 -0.08 3.28 8.07
N TYR A 19 0.88 4.09 7.61
CA TYR A 19 0.94 5.52 7.88
C TYR A 19 -0.29 6.24 7.36
N VAL A 20 -0.59 6.09 6.06
CA VAL A 20 -1.72 6.75 5.38
C VAL A 20 -3.05 6.31 5.99
N ASP A 21 -3.18 5.02 6.36
CA ASP A 21 -4.36 4.52 7.06
C ASP A 21 -4.56 5.14 8.44
N ALA A 22 -3.51 5.41 9.20
CA ALA A 22 -3.65 6.10 10.47
C ALA A 22 -4.17 7.53 10.29
N LEU A 23 -3.66 8.26 9.29
CA LEU A 23 -4.16 9.61 8.96
C LEU A 23 -5.62 9.55 8.52
N GLY A 24 -5.96 8.63 7.62
CA GLY A 24 -7.32 8.41 7.14
C GLY A 24 -8.27 8.04 8.27
N PHE A 25 -7.88 7.13 9.15
CA PHE A 25 -8.68 6.68 10.28
C PHE A 25 -9.03 7.82 11.25
N ILE A 26 -8.04 8.65 11.60
CA ILE A 26 -8.26 9.81 12.46
C ILE A 26 -9.18 10.83 11.77
N ARG A 27 -8.99 11.08 10.48
CA ARG A 27 -9.72 12.13 9.75
C ARG A 27 -11.13 11.72 9.36
N LEU A 28 -11.36 10.45 9.04
CA LEU A 28 -12.63 9.92 8.52
C LEU A 28 -13.51 9.32 9.61
N GLY A 29 -13.15 9.50 10.89
CA GLY A 29 -13.94 8.98 12.01
C GLY A 29 -13.96 7.45 12.09
N GLY A 30 -12.87 6.79 11.71
CA GLY A 30 -12.72 5.34 11.84
C GLY A 30 -12.76 4.54 10.52
N LEU A 31 -12.56 5.19 9.37
CA LEU A 31 -12.44 4.54 8.06
C LEU A 31 -10.99 4.51 7.57
N TYR A 32 -10.67 3.52 6.75
CA TYR A 32 -9.31 3.29 6.27
C TYR A 32 -9.19 3.68 4.79
N THR A 33 -7.98 3.99 4.33
CA THR A 33 -7.69 4.25 2.91
C THR A 33 -7.14 3.01 2.19
N SER A 34 -6.63 2.01 2.92
CA SER A 34 -6.01 0.80 2.38
C SER A 34 -6.67 -0.46 2.93
N PHE A 35 -7.14 -0.44 4.18
CA PHE A 35 -7.76 -1.61 4.81
C PHE A 35 -9.25 -1.79 4.46
N MET A 36 -9.49 -2.30 3.25
CA MET A 36 -10.85 -2.42 2.70
C MET A 36 -11.75 -3.43 3.41
N SER A 37 -11.21 -4.49 4.02
CA SER A 37 -12.05 -5.40 4.81
C SER A 37 -12.73 -4.69 5.98
N GLY A 38 -12.02 -3.75 6.64
CA GLY A 38 -12.62 -2.91 7.69
C GLY A 38 -13.72 -2.00 7.14
N ASN A 39 -13.47 -1.33 6.01
CA ASN A 39 -14.48 -0.48 5.36
C ASN A 39 -15.70 -1.28 4.89
N THR A 40 -15.53 -2.51 4.41
CA THR A 40 -16.64 -3.40 4.02
C THR A 40 -17.51 -3.74 5.23
N THR A 41 -16.90 -4.00 6.38
CA THR A 41 -17.66 -4.20 7.63
C THR A 41 -18.41 -2.93 8.03
N GLN A 42 -17.77 -1.75 7.98
CA GLN A 42 -18.41 -0.47 8.31
C GLN A 42 -19.59 -0.14 7.36
N PHE A 43 -19.43 -0.42 6.07
CA PHE A 43 -20.49 -0.35 5.07
C PHE A 43 -21.67 -1.25 5.43
N ALA A 44 -21.41 -2.52 5.70
CA ALA A 44 -22.44 -3.50 6.04
C ALA A 44 -23.17 -3.16 7.35
N VAL A 45 -22.45 -2.70 8.37
CA VAL A 45 -23.02 -2.24 9.64
C VAL A 45 -23.93 -1.03 9.43
N SER A 46 -23.51 -0.06 8.63
CA SER A 46 -24.32 1.14 8.34
C SER A 46 -25.62 0.78 7.61
N LEU A 47 -25.54 -0.10 6.61
CA LEU A 47 -26.72 -0.63 5.93
C LEU A 47 -27.64 -1.42 6.87
N GLY A 48 -27.07 -2.27 7.73
CA GLY A 48 -27.84 -3.10 8.68
C GLY A 48 -28.60 -2.28 9.73
N HIS A 49 -28.07 -1.11 10.10
CA HIS A 49 -28.75 -0.17 11.00
C HIS A 49 -29.78 0.73 10.31
N GLY A 50 -29.97 0.59 8.99
CA GLY A 50 -30.87 1.47 8.23
C GLY A 50 -30.32 2.89 8.06
N ASP A 51 -28.99 3.06 8.12
CA ASP A 51 -28.31 4.33 7.93
C ASP A 51 -27.52 4.32 6.61
N PRO A 52 -28.20 4.49 5.46
CA PRO A 52 -27.55 4.47 4.15
C PRO A 52 -26.59 5.66 3.95
N HIS A 53 -26.78 6.76 4.68
CA HIS A 53 -25.92 7.93 4.55
C HIS A 53 -24.48 7.63 5.01
N HIS A 54 -24.32 7.00 6.18
CA HIS A 54 -23.00 6.60 6.68
C HIS A 54 -22.37 5.45 5.88
N ALA A 55 -23.15 4.73 5.08
CA ALA A 55 -22.65 3.69 4.19
C ALA A 55 -21.96 4.25 2.93
N ILE A 56 -22.25 5.49 2.51
CA ILE A 56 -21.77 6.06 1.25
C ILE A 56 -20.24 6.14 1.22
N LEU A 57 -19.62 6.74 2.24
CA LEU A 57 -18.19 6.99 2.25
C LEU A 57 -17.34 5.69 2.25
N PRO A 58 -17.62 4.67 3.11
CA PRO A 58 -16.93 3.39 3.01
C PRO A 58 -17.11 2.71 1.63
N ALA A 59 -18.30 2.80 1.03
CA ALA A 59 -18.54 2.27 -0.31
C ALA A 59 -17.69 2.99 -1.38
N LEU A 60 -17.61 4.32 -1.33
CA LEU A 60 -16.77 5.12 -2.23
C LEU A 60 -15.28 4.80 -2.06
N LEU A 61 -14.80 4.59 -0.83
CA LEU A 61 -13.42 4.18 -0.57
C LEU A 61 -13.12 2.81 -1.18
N ILE A 62 -14.04 1.84 -1.06
CA ILE A 62 -13.92 0.52 -1.68
C ILE A 62 -13.84 0.64 -3.20
N VAL A 63 -14.72 1.44 -3.82
CA VAL A 63 -14.72 1.67 -5.26
C VAL A 63 -13.42 2.34 -5.71
N ALA A 64 -12.97 3.38 -5.01
CA ALA A 64 -11.73 4.08 -5.35
C ALA A 64 -10.53 3.14 -5.25
N PHE A 65 -10.43 2.32 -4.19
CA PHE A 65 -9.38 1.32 -4.06
C PHE A 65 -9.42 0.27 -5.17
N LEU A 66 -10.62 -0.23 -5.53
CA LEU A 66 -10.79 -1.17 -6.64
C LEU A 66 -10.31 -0.57 -7.97
N LEU A 67 -10.72 0.67 -8.27
CA LEU A 67 -10.25 1.39 -9.45
C LEU A 67 -8.73 1.56 -9.43
N GLY A 68 -8.15 1.81 -8.26
CA GLY A 68 -6.71 1.88 -8.05
C GLY A 68 -6.03 0.58 -8.43
N GLY A 69 -6.56 -0.55 -7.94
CA GLY A 69 -6.09 -1.89 -8.29
C GLY A 69 -6.20 -2.19 -9.79
N ILE A 70 -7.29 -1.77 -10.44
CA ILE A 70 -7.48 -1.88 -11.90
C ILE A 70 -6.43 -1.04 -12.64
N CYS A 71 -6.20 0.20 -12.22
CA CYS A 71 -5.16 1.07 -12.78
C CYS A 71 -3.77 0.46 -12.62
N GLY A 72 -3.39 0.04 -11.40
CA GLY A 72 -2.09 -0.59 -11.14
C GLY A 72 -1.89 -1.89 -11.92
N GLY A 73 -2.92 -2.73 -12.02
CA GLY A 73 -2.92 -3.96 -12.83
C GLY A 73 -2.81 -3.67 -14.33
N GLY A 74 -3.56 -2.68 -14.83
CA GLY A 74 -3.52 -2.25 -16.22
C GLY A 74 -2.15 -1.66 -16.59
N LEU A 75 -1.60 -0.78 -15.76
CA LEU A 75 -0.24 -0.24 -15.91
C LEU A 75 0.78 -1.38 -15.93
N SER A 76 0.64 -2.38 -15.08
CA SER A 76 1.51 -3.56 -15.08
C SER A 76 1.45 -4.34 -16.39
N ALA A 77 0.24 -4.57 -16.92
CA ALA A 77 0.02 -5.36 -18.11
C ALA A 77 0.51 -4.66 -19.40
N LEU A 78 0.42 -3.33 -19.44
CA LEU A 78 0.75 -2.51 -20.61
C LEU A 78 2.21 -2.01 -20.61
N THR A 79 2.91 -2.10 -19.49
CA THR A 79 4.28 -1.60 -19.34
C THR A 79 5.30 -2.74 -19.51
N PRO A 80 6.43 -2.52 -20.22
CA PRO A 80 7.49 -3.52 -20.27
C PRO A 80 7.94 -3.93 -18.86
N ALA A 81 8.11 -5.23 -18.60
CA ALA A 81 8.32 -5.81 -17.26
C ALA A 81 9.38 -5.08 -16.41
N ARG A 82 10.46 -4.56 -17.02
CA ARG A 82 11.51 -3.81 -16.31
C ARG A 82 11.05 -2.46 -15.75
N TRP A 83 10.03 -1.83 -16.35
CA TRP A 83 9.53 -0.50 -16.03
C TRP A 83 8.25 -0.50 -15.19
N VAL A 84 7.67 -1.68 -14.89
CA VAL A 84 6.42 -1.80 -14.13
C VAL A 84 6.52 -1.09 -12.77
N THR A 85 7.53 -1.42 -11.96
CA THR A 85 7.73 -0.81 -10.63
C THR A 85 7.87 0.72 -10.68
N PRO A 86 8.78 1.33 -11.47
CA PRO A 86 8.88 2.80 -11.51
C PRO A 86 7.61 3.48 -12.06
N VAL A 87 6.89 2.86 -13.02
CA VAL A 87 5.64 3.43 -13.53
C VAL A 87 4.55 3.46 -12.46
N ILE A 88 4.36 2.37 -11.71
CA ILE A 88 3.35 2.32 -10.65
C ILE A 88 3.71 3.27 -9.51
N LEU A 89 4.97 3.32 -9.09
CA LEU A 89 5.43 4.26 -8.06
C LEU A 89 5.28 5.72 -8.51
N GLY A 90 5.49 6.00 -9.80
CA GLY A 90 5.25 7.32 -10.38
C GLY A 90 3.76 7.70 -10.35
N PHE A 91 2.88 6.76 -10.71
CA PHE A 91 1.43 6.93 -10.59
C PHE A 91 1.02 7.18 -9.14
N GLU A 92 1.49 6.34 -8.21
CA GLU A 92 1.23 6.48 -6.78
C GLU A 92 1.70 7.84 -6.24
N THR A 93 2.91 8.27 -6.61
CA THR A 93 3.47 9.58 -6.23
C THR A 93 2.57 10.72 -6.72
N ALA A 94 2.12 10.67 -7.97
CA ALA A 94 1.27 11.71 -8.54
C ALA A 94 -0.08 11.79 -7.81
N ILE A 95 -0.71 10.64 -7.53
CA ILE A 95 -2.00 10.59 -6.84
C ILE A 95 -1.88 11.02 -5.38
N VAL A 96 -0.84 10.59 -4.65
CA VAL A 96 -0.63 11.00 -3.25
C VAL A 96 -0.24 12.49 -3.18
N GLY A 97 0.52 13.01 -4.13
CA GLY A 97 0.81 14.44 -4.25
C GLY A 97 -0.45 15.27 -4.48
N ALA A 98 -1.31 14.84 -5.41
CA ALA A 98 -2.60 15.49 -5.64
C ALA A 98 -3.55 15.37 -4.44
N ALA A 99 -3.50 14.25 -3.71
CA ALA A 99 -4.25 14.09 -2.46
C ALA A 99 -3.77 15.06 -1.38
N PHE A 100 -2.46 15.29 -1.27
CA PHE A 100 -1.88 16.29 -0.36
C PHE A 100 -2.34 17.70 -0.71
N GLU A 101 -2.23 18.11 -1.98
CA GLU A 101 -2.72 19.41 -2.44
C GLU A 101 -4.21 19.59 -2.15
N THR A 102 -5.03 18.59 -2.50
CA THR A 102 -6.47 18.59 -2.25
C THR A 102 -6.79 18.66 -0.75
N ALA A 103 -6.05 17.93 0.09
CA ALA A 103 -6.24 17.97 1.54
C ALA A 103 -5.93 19.35 2.12
N THR A 104 -4.95 20.06 1.57
CA THR A 104 -4.62 21.43 2.01
C THR A 104 -5.60 22.49 1.48
N ALA A 105 -6.12 22.31 0.27
CA ALA A 105 -7.04 23.26 -0.37
C ALA A 105 -8.50 23.07 0.08
N ALA A 106 -8.95 21.83 0.27
CA ALA A 106 -10.31 21.48 0.66
C ALA A 106 -10.33 20.37 1.74
N PRO A 107 -9.93 20.68 2.98
CA PRO A 107 -9.73 19.71 4.07
C PRO A 107 -10.93 18.80 4.36
N ASP A 108 -12.16 19.31 4.23
CA ASP A 108 -13.39 18.62 4.62
C ASP A 108 -14.09 17.89 3.45
N SER A 109 -13.51 17.92 2.25
CA SER A 109 -14.15 17.38 1.04
C SER A 109 -14.21 15.84 0.97
N GLY A 110 -13.38 15.13 1.73
CA GLY A 110 -13.21 13.67 1.62
C GLY A 110 -12.51 13.19 0.34
N ILE A 111 -12.31 14.07 -0.65
CA ILE A 111 -11.71 13.75 -1.96
C ILE A 111 -10.29 13.23 -1.79
N ALA A 112 -9.49 13.87 -0.93
CA ALA A 112 -8.12 13.44 -0.65
C ALA A 112 -8.08 11.97 -0.19
N SER A 113 -9.02 11.53 0.64
CA SER A 113 -9.10 10.14 1.11
C SER A 113 -9.47 9.15 0.00
N LEU A 114 -10.32 9.56 -0.95
CA LEU A 114 -10.62 8.75 -2.14
C LEU A 114 -9.39 8.61 -3.05
N MET A 115 -8.62 9.70 -3.22
CA MET A 115 -7.36 9.66 -3.96
C MET A 115 -6.32 8.77 -3.27
N LEU A 116 -6.21 8.85 -1.95
CA LEU A 116 -5.34 7.95 -1.17
C LEU A 116 -5.77 6.50 -1.34
N ALA A 117 -7.08 6.20 -1.29
CA ALA A 117 -7.57 4.84 -1.53
C ALA A 117 -7.25 4.34 -2.95
N LEU A 118 -7.40 5.19 -3.96
CA LEU A 118 -6.97 4.91 -5.34
C LEU A 118 -5.46 4.59 -5.40
N ALA A 119 -4.61 5.39 -4.75
CA ALA A 119 -3.17 5.17 -4.71
C ALA A 119 -2.82 3.83 -4.03
N MET A 120 -3.40 3.57 -2.85
CA MET A 120 -3.18 2.33 -2.10
C MET A 120 -3.65 1.09 -2.87
N GLY A 121 -4.73 1.20 -3.63
CA GLY A 121 -5.19 0.15 -4.54
C GLY A 121 -4.14 -0.17 -5.61
N ALA A 122 -3.58 0.87 -6.25
CA ALA A 122 -2.57 0.72 -7.29
C ALA A 122 -1.23 0.18 -6.74
N GLN A 123 -0.84 0.59 -5.53
CA GLN A 123 0.40 0.19 -4.86
C GLN A 123 0.59 -1.33 -4.80
N ASN A 124 -0.51 -2.09 -4.65
CA ASN A 124 -0.45 -3.56 -4.60
C ASN A 124 0.11 -4.20 -5.87
N ALA A 125 0.08 -3.50 -7.00
CA ALA A 125 0.66 -3.98 -8.25
C ALA A 125 2.21 -3.88 -8.29
N VAL A 126 2.84 -3.09 -7.41
CA VAL A 126 4.30 -2.96 -7.37
C VAL A 126 4.99 -4.30 -7.11
N LEU A 127 4.38 -5.15 -6.28
CA LEU A 127 4.96 -6.45 -5.88
C LEU A 127 4.20 -7.66 -6.42
N SER A 128 3.15 -7.48 -7.21
CA SER A 128 2.36 -8.60 -7.77
C SER A 128 3.20 -9.53 -8.66
N HIS A 129 4.36 -9.05 -9.14
CA HIS A 129 5.31 -9.79 -9.98
C HIS A 129 6.48 -10.42 -9.19
N VAL A 130 6.55 -10.22 -7.87
CA VAL A 130 7.63 -10.70 -7.00
C VAL A 130 7.27 -12.10 -6.48
N GLN A 131 7.88 -13.13 -7.06
CA GLN A 131 7.73 -14.52 -6.61
C GLN A 131 8.04 -14.65 -5.10
N GLY A 132 7.11 -15.21 -4.33
CA GLY A 132 7.24 -15.43 -2.88
C GLY A 132 6.65 -14.33 -2.00
N PHE A 133 6.21 -13.20 -2.57
CA PHE A 133 5.42 -12.20 -1.85
C PHE A 133 3.92 -12.57 -1.97
N ARG A 134 3.21 -12.74 -0.85
CA ARG A 134 1.75 -12.92 -0.87
C ARG A 134 1.12 -11.67 -1.46
N ALA A 135 0.07 -11.84 -2.27
CA ALA A 135 -0.56 -10.77 -3.05
C ALA A 135 -0.75 -9.48 -2.24
N GLY A 136 -0.10 -8.39 -2.67
CA GLY A 136 -0.28 -7.00 -2.23
C GLY A 136 0.35 -6.58 -0.90
N THR A 137 0.94 -5.37 -0.90
CA THR A 137 1.53 -4.68 0.27
C THR A 137 0.53 -4.31 1.36
N THR A 138 -0.78 -4.38 1.08
CA THR A 138 -1.85 -4.04 2.03
C THR A 138 -2.56 -5.27 2.62
N PHE A 139 -2.16 -6.50 2.25
CA PHE A 139 -2.78 -7.74 2.76
C PHE A 139 -2.09 -8.26 4.03
N VAL A 140 -2.01 -7.39 5.05
CA VAL A 140 -1.18 -7.63 6.23
C VAL A 140 -1.78 -8.65 7.20
N THR A 141 -3.10 -8.86 7.20
CA THR A 141 -3.75 -9.91 8.01
C THR A 141 -3.18 -11.30 7.70
N GLY A 142 -2.89 -11.58 6.42
CA GLY A 142 -2.27 -12.83 6.00
C GLY A 142 -0.81 -12.95 6.46
N ALA A 143 -0.09 -11.83 6.58
CA ALA A 143 1.26 -11.80 7.14
C ALA A 143 1.23 -12.09 8.64
N LEU A 144 0.35 -11.45 9.41
CA LEU A 144 0.23 -11.73 10.85
C LEU A 144 -0.14 -13.20 11.14
N PHE A 145 -1.09 -13.76 10.38
CA PHE A 145 -1.44 -15.18 10.48
C PHE A 145 -0.25 -16.09 10.12
N GLY A 146 0.45 -15.78 9.03
CA GLY A 146 1.64 -16.53 8.59
C GLY A 146 2.77 -16.49 9.62
N PHE A 147 3.01 -15.32 10.23
CA PHE A 147 3.96 -15.15 11.32
C PHE A 147 3.66 -16.12 12.47
N GLY A 148 2.42 -16.17 12.95
CA GLY A 148 2.00 -17.08 14.02
C GLY A 148 2.22 -18.56 13.67
N GLN A 149 1.79 -18.99 12.47
CA GLN A 149 1.95 -20.38 12.02
C GLN A 149 3.41 -20.80 11.89
N LYS A 150 4.24 -19.97 11.26
CA LYS A 150 5.67 -20.26 11.06
C LYS A 150 6.45 -20.21 12.36
N LEU A 151 6.07 -19.31 13.29
CA LEU A 151 6.66 -19.24 14.62
C LEU A 151 6.35 -20.52 15.40
N ALA A 152 5.10 -21.00 15.37
CA ALA A 152 4.71 -22.25 16.02
C ALA A 152 5.53 -23.46 15.51
N LEU A 153 5.73 -23.57 14.19
CA LEU A 153 6.56 -24.63 13.60
C LEU A 153 8.04 -24.52 14.00
N ALA A 154 8.59 -23.31 14.06
CA ALA A 154 9.95 -23.08 14.51
C ALA A 154 10.14 -23.47 15.99
N LEU A 155 9.19 -23.10 16.85
CA LEU A 155 9.19 -23.47 18.27
C LEU A 155 9.06 -24.98 18.49
N ALA A 156 8.23 -25.64 17.68
CA ALA A 156 8.09 -27.10 17.67
C ALA A 156 9.30 -27.85 17.08
N ARG A 157 10.32 -27.12 16.57
CA ARG A 157 11.45 -27.66 15.80
C ARG A 157 11.02 -28.50 14.59
N ARG A 158 9.85 -28.18 14.01
CA ARG A 158 9.25 -28.82 12.83
C ARG A 158 9.33 -27.96 11.57
N GLY A 159 9.93 -26.78 11.66
CA GLY A 159 10.16 -25.87 10.53
C GLY A 159 11.49 -25.13 10.66
N ALA A 160 11.87 -24.40 9.60
CA ALA A 160 13.08 -23.58 9.63
C ALA A 160 12.99 -22.48 10.69
N ARG A 161 14.08 -22.31 11.46
CA ARG A 161 14.15 -21.42 12.64
C ARG A 161 13.76 -19.97 12.37
N THR A 162 13.95 -19.50 11.14
CA THR A 162 13.78 -18.09 10.74
C THR A 162 12.67 -17.88 9.72
N ALA A 163 11.87 -18.90 9.39
CA ALA A 163 10.84 -18.80 8.35
C ALA A 163 9.78 -17.73 8.67
N TRP A 164 9.54 -17.46 9.94
CA TRP A 164 8.58 -16.47 10.44
C TRP A 164 9.01 -15.02 10.24
N ILE A 165 10.31 -14.75 10.05
CA ILE A 165 10.87 -13.38 10.01
C ILE A 165 10.22 -12.55 8.90
N GLY A 166 10.08 -13.12 7.70
CA GLY A 166 9.51 -12.37 6.56
C GLY A 166 8.10 -11.86 6.83
N ASP A 167 7.22 -12.73 7.32
CA ASP A 167 5.84 -12.39 7.65
C ASP A 167 5.76 -11.41 8.84
N GLY A 168 6.61 -11.63 9.87
CA GLY A 168 6.69 -10.78 11.04
C GLY A 168 7.17 -9.36 10.70
N VAL A 169 8.16 -9.23 9.83
CA VAL A 169 8.67 -7.91 9.39
C VAL A 169 7.63 -7.17 8.55
N VAL A 170 6.88 -7.85 7.67
CA VAL A 170 5.80 -7.21 6.91
C VAL A 170 4.70 -6.66 7.84
N TRP A 171 4.25 -7.45 8.81
CA TRP A 171 3.27 -6.98 9.79
C TRP A 171 3.81 -5.83 10.65
N PHE A 172 5.05 -5.95 11.11
CA PHE A 172 5.69 -4.92 11.93
C PHE A 172 5.91 -3.62 11.15
N SER A 173 6.22 -3.68 9.85
CA SER A 173 6.32 -2.51 8.98
C SER A 173 5.01 -1.71 8.96
N LEU A 174 3.86 -2.37 8.84
CA LEU A 174 2.55 -1.70 8.93
C LEU A 174 2.39 -1.01 10.29
N LEU A 175 2.67 -1.73 11.38
CA LEU A 175 2.55 -1.20 12.76
C LEU A 175 3.41 0.05 12.96
N VAL A 176 4.69 0.00 12.57
CA VAL A 176 5.61 1.15 12.65
C VAL A 176 5.10 2.30 11.81
N GLY A 177 4.61 2.01 10.60
CA GLY A 177 3.97 2.99 9.72
C GLY A 177 2.80 3.70 10.39
N SER A 178 1.84 2.95 10.94
CA SER A 178 0.66 3.50 11.61
C SER A 178 1.01 4.33 12.86
N VAL A 179 1.98 3.88 13.67
CA VAL A 179 2.49 4.67 14.81
C VAL A 179 3.12 5.97 14.32
N ALA A 180 3.98 5.90 13.30
CA ALA A 180 4.61 7.09 12.72
C ALA A 180 3.57 8.06 12.14
N GLY A 181 2.55 7.55 11.45
CA GLY A 181 1.45 8.33 10.90
C GLY A 181 0.62 9.04 11.96
N THR A 182 0.31 8.34 13.05
CA THR A 182 -0.40 8.90 14.20
C THR A 182 0.40 10.04 14.85
N VAL A 183 1.70 9.81 15.11
CA VAL A 183 2.59 10.83 15.71
C VAL A 183 2.76 12.03 14.77
N ALA A 184 2.93 11.78 13.47
CA ALA A 184 3.08 12.84 12.47
C ALA A 184 1.81 13.67 12.33
N TYR A 185 0.63 13.04 12.30
CA TYR A 185 -0.65 13.75 12.26
C TYR A 185 -0.83 14.64 13.50
N GLY A 186 -0.45 14.18 14.69
CA GLY A 186 -0.52 14.98 15.91
C GLY A 186 0.35 16.25 15.88
N LYS A 187 1.43 16.27 15.07
CA LYS A 187 2.36 17.41 14.96
C LYS A 187 2.11 18.28 13.73
N LEU A 188 1.70 17.67 12.62
CA LEU A 188 1.66 18.29 11.29
C LEU A 188 0.25 18.34 10.70
N ALA A 189 -0.75 17.73 11.35
CA ALA A 189 -2.10 17.57 10.83
C ALA A 189 -2.06 17.04 9.37
N LEU A 190 -2.76 17.71 8.44
CA LEU A 190 -2.82 17.30 7.03
C LEU A 190 -1.49 17.46 6.29
N TYR A 191 -0.56 18.28 6.78
CA TYR A 191 0.80 18.36 6.21
C TYR A 191 1.60 17.08 6.40
N ALA A 192 1.17 16.19 7.29
CA ALA A 192 1.73 14.86 7.44
C ALA A 192 1.64 14.02 6.14
N LEU A 193 0.76 14.36 5.18
CA LEU A 193 0.67 13.72 3.87
C LEU A 193 1.84 14.05 2.93
N ALA A 194 2.62 15.11 3.20
CA ALA A 194 3.83 15.39 2.42
C ALA A 194 4.90 14.30 2.59
N ILE A 195 4.90 13.60 3.73
CA ILE A 195 5.84 12.50 4.03
C ILE A 195 5.63 11.30 3.09
N PRO A 196 4.43 10.69 3.00
CA PRO A 196 4.19 9.59 2.07
C PRO A 196 4.39 10.03 0.61
N ALA A 197 3.99 11.25 0.22
CA ALA A 197 4.24 11.78 -1.12
C ALA A 197 5.75 11.83 -1.45
N GLY A 198 6.56 12.36 -0.53
CA GLY A 198 8.01 12.46 -0.69
C GLY A 198 8.72 11.10 -0.74
N ILE A 199 8.31 10.17 0.12
CA ILE A 199 8.89 8.81 0.14
C ILE A 199 8.50 8.05 -1.14
N ALA A 200 7.24 8.09 -1.57
CA ALA A 200 6.80 7.47 -2.81
C ALA A 200 7.58 8.04 -4.02
N GLY A 201 7.73 9.37 -4.08
CA GLY A 201 8.51 10.03 -5.14
C GLY A 201 9.98 9.63 -5.14
N LEU A 202 10.60 9.52 -3.95
CA LEU A 202 11.97 9.03 -3.83
C LEU A 202 12.09 7.57 -4.31
N LEU A 203 11.16 6.70 -3.93
CA LEU A 203 11.15 5.32 -4.40
C LEU A 203 10.95 5.24 -5.92
N ALA A 204 10.07 6.07 -6.50
CA ALA A 204 9.87 6.15 -7.94
C ALA A 204 11.15 6.57 -8.67
N LEU A 205 11.85 7.59 -8.17
CA LEU A 205 13.13 8.04 -8.71
C LEU A 205 14.19 6.95 -8.61
N LEU A 206 14.34 6.32 -7.44
CA LEU A 206 15.31 5.25 -7.23
C LEU A 206 15.02 4.04 -8.13
N ALA A 207 13.75 3.61 -8.25
CA ALA A 207 13.36 2.56 -9.17
C ALA A 207 13.70 2.90 -10.62
N THR A 208 13.48 4.16 -11.02
CA THR A 208 13.79 4.64 -12.38
C THR A 208 15.29 4.59 -12.65
N VAL A 209 16.12 5.12 -11.74
CA VAL A 209 17.58 5.12 -11.86
C VAL A 209 18.14 3.70 -11.87
N LEU A 210 17.69 2.83 -10.95
CA LEU A 210 18.12 1.44 -10.89
C LEU A 210 17.73 0.65 -12.15
N THR A 211 16.56 0.94 -12.72
CA THR A 211 16.08 0.31 -13.95
C THR A 211 16.86 0.80 -15.17
N ALA A 212 17.15 2.10 -15.26
CA ALA A 212 17.91 2.67 -16.36
C ALA A 212 19.37 2.19 -16.38
N ARG A 213 19.99 2.00 -15.20
CA ARG A 213 21.36 1.51 -15.05
C ARG A 213 21.50 0.00 -15.32
N ALA A 214 20.43 -0.77 -15.14
CA ALA A 214 20.45 -2.18 -15.47
C ALA A 214 20.43 -2.35 -16.99
N ALA A 215 21.50 -2.91 -17.57
CA ALA A 215 21.55 -3.23 -18.99
C ALA A 215 20.30 -4.04 -19.38
N PRO A 216 19.65 -3.73 -20.52
CA PRO A 216 18.55 -4.55 -21.01
C PRO A 216 19.06 -5.98 -21.10
N ALA A 217 18.34 -6.93 -20.48
CA ALA A 217 18.65 -8.34 -20.65
C ALA A 217 18.71 -8.60 -22.16
N LYS A 218 19.84 -9.09 -22.67
CA LYS A 218 19.94 -9.53 -24.06
C LYS A 218 18.74 -10.43 -24.30
N ALA A 219 17.85 -10.03 -25.21
CA ALA A 219 16.82 -10.93 -25.71
C ALA A 219 17.55 -12.21 -26.08
N ALA A 220 17.19 -13.33 -25.45
CA ALA A 220 17.74 -14.61 -25.79
C ALA A 220 17.47 -14.79 -27.29
N ALA A 221 18.51 -14.62 -28.10
CA ALA A 221 18.49 -14.96 -29.50
C ALA A 221 18.38 -16.48 -29.57
N GLY A 222 17.17 -16.97 -29.78
CA GLY A 222 16.86 -18.36 -30.11
C GLY A 222 15.53 -18.32 -30.86
N LYS A 223 15.58 -18.41 -32.20
CA LYS A 223 15.51 -19.66 -32.98
C LYS A 223 14.12 -20.27 -32.92
#